data_AF-A0A919CMV1-F1
#
_entry.id   AF-A0A919CMV1-F1
#
_cell.length_a   1.000
_cell.length_b   1.000
_cell.length_c   1.000
_cell.angle_alpha   90.00
_cell.angle_beta   90.00
_cell.angle_gamma   90.00
#
_symmetry.space_group_name_H-M   'P 1'
#
loop_
_entity.id
_entity.type
_entity.pdbx_description
1 polymer ?
#
loop_
_entity_poly.entity_id
_entity_poly.type
_entity_poly.pdbx_seq_one_letter_code
_entity_poly.pdbx_strand_id
1 'polypeptide(L)' 'MTLSWRDDGVTEQEVAAPPKQRQCLRCRTLFESAWSGERICTRCKGSHAWRQGTPVRSHPASGNSR' A
#
# COMPACT_ATOMS: atom_id res chain seq x y z
N MET A 1 -7.13 27.20 42.29
CA MET A 1 -7.13 27.79 40.94
C MET A 1 -6.18 26.98 40.05
N THR A 2 -6.70 26.51 38.91
CA THR A 2 -6.02 25.93 37.72
C THR A 2 -5.02 24.79 37.93
N LEU A 3 -5.54 23.55 38.03
CA LEU A 3 -4.83 22.36 37.57
C LEU A 3 -4.60 22.52 36.05
N SER A 4 -3.38 22.90 35.66
CA SER A 4 -2.99 22.96 34.25
C SER A 4 -2.39 21.61 33.86
N TRP A 5 -3.24 20.60 33.66
CA TRP A 5 -2.88 19.46 32.81
C TRP A 5 -2.67 20.04 31.41
N ARG A 6 -1.43 20.40 31.10
CA ARG A 6 -1.05 20.56 29.70
C ARG A 6 -0.97 19.15 29.14
N ASP A 7 -2.05 18.78 28.49
CA ASP A 7 -2.10 17.79 27.44
C ASP A 7 -1.09 18.21 26.36
N ASP A 8 0.18 17.83 26.54
CA ASP A 8 1.11 17.77 25.42
C ASP A 8 0.74 16.54 24.60
N GLY A 9 -0.37 16.69 23.87
CA GLY A 9 -0.86 15.81 22.83
C GLY A 9 0.10 15.76 21.65
N VAL A 10 1.32 15.27 21.90
CA VAL A 10 2.13 14.69 20.83
C VAL A 10 1.50 13.34 20.55
N THR A 11 0.44 13.37 19.73
CA THR A 11 0.11 12.21 18.91
C THR A 11 1.41 11.85 18.20
N GLU A 12 2.03 10.73 18.57
CA GLU A 12 3.18 10.18 17.87
C GLU A 12 2.73 9.99 16.43
N GLN A 13 2.99 11.02 15.65
CA GLN A 13 2.48 11.18 14.31
C GLN A 13 3.10 10.06 13.51
N GLU A 14 2.21 9.11 13.21
CA GLU A 14 2.36 8.01 12.27
C GLU A 14 3.50 8.29 11.30
N VAL A 15 4.69 7.79 11.63
CA VAL A 15 5.85 7.85 10.76
C VAL A 15 5.46 7.02 9.55
N ALA A 16 4.88 7.69 8.55
CA ALA A 16 4.42 7.05 7.33
C ALA A 16 5.59 6.23 6.82
N ALA A 17 5.42 4.90 6.84
CA ALA A 17 6.51 3.99 6.55
C ALA A 17 7.16 4.39 5.22
N PRO A 18 8.50 4.43 5.14
CA PRO A 18 9.18 4.90 3.95
C PRO A 18 8.72 4.09 2.74
N PRO A 19 8.66 4.72 1.55
CA PRO A 19 8.26 4.03 0.34
C PRO A 19 9.15 2.81 0.14
N LYS A 20 8.53 1.65 -0.04
CA LYS A 20 9.24 0.36 -0.14
C LYS A 20 8.81 -0.37 -1.38
N GLN A 21 9.76 -1.00 -2.07
CA GLN A 21 9.42 -1.90 -3.16
C GLN A 21 8.75 -3.17 -2.62
N ARG A 22 7.53 -3.44 -3.08
CA ARG A 22 6.73 -4.61 -2.72
C ARG A 22 6.21 -5.30 -3.98
N GLN A 23 5.92 -6.60 -3.87
CA GLN A 23 5.29 -7.35 -4.96
C GLN A 23 3.77 -7.17 -4.89
N CYS A 24 3.15 -6.83 -6.03
CA CYS A 24 1.70 -6.74 -6.15
C CYS A 24 1.05 -8.11 -5.95
N LEU A 25 0.09 -8.23 -5.03
CA LEU A 25 -0.57 -9.53 -4.79
C LEU A 25 -1.36 -10.04 -6.00
N ARG A 26 -1.70 -9.15 -6.94
CA ARG A 26 -2.50 -9.46 -8.13
C ARG A 26 -1.66 -9.93 -9.32
N CYS A 27 -0.67 -9.14 -9.72
CA CYS A 27 0.16 -9.40 -10.90
C CYS A 27 1.61 -9.77 -10.58
N ARG A 28 1.99 -9.79 -9.29
CA ARG A 28 3.33 -10.06 -8.77
C ARG A 28 4.43 -9.11 -9.26
N THR A 29 4.08 -8.03 -9.95
CA THR A 29 5.02 -6.96 -10.33
C THR A 29 5.51 -6.20 -9.11
N LEU A 30 6.80 -5.88 -9.07
CA LEU A 30 7.38 -4.99 -8.06
C LEU A 30 6.88 -3.56 -8.28
N PHE A 31 6.43 -2.91 -7.21
CA PHE A 31 6.00 -1.52 -7.24
C PHE A 31 6.37 -0.83 -5.91
N GLU A 32 6.52 0.49 -5.92
CA GLU A 32 6.75 1.27 -4.71
C GLU A 32 5.45 1.45 -3.94
N SER A 33 5.37 0.89 -2.73
CA SER A 33 4.24 1.09 -1.81
C SER A 33 4.42 2.41 -1.07
N ALA A 34 3.46 3.32 -1.18
CA ALA A 34 3.53 4.61 -0.49
C ALA A 34 3.40 4.49 1.05
N TRP A 35 2.83 3.39 1.53
CA TRP A 35 2.63 3.10 2.96
C TRP A 35 2.54 1.59 3.20
N SER A 36 2.66 1.16 4.46
CA SER A 36 2.81 -0.26 4.84
C SER A 36 1.70 -1.21 4.38
N GLY A 37 0.46 -0.73 4.25
CA GLY A 37 -0.67 -1.57 3.82
C GLY A 37 -0.91 -1.58 2.31
N GLU A 38 -0.17 -0.80 1.53
CA GLU A 38 -0.32 -0.84 0.08
C GLU A 38 0.37 -2.09 -0.51
N ARG A 39 -0.45 -3.05 -0.94
CA ARG A 39 0.00 -4.33 -1.52
C ARG A 39 -0.46 -4.57 -2.96
N ILE A 40 -1.17 -3.62 -3.56
CA ILE A 40 -1.67 -3.67 -4.93
C ILE A 40 -1.11 -2.46 -5.68
N CYS A 41 -0.42 -2.69 -6.80
CA CYS A 41 0.13 -1.62 -7.59
C CYS A 41 -0.96 -0.70 -8.17
N THR A 42 -0.63 0.56 -8.44
CA THR A 42 -1.56 1.58 -8.96
C THR A 42 -2.28 1.12 -10.23
N ARG A 43 -1.57 0.42 -11.12
CA ARG A 43 -2.15 -0.18 -12.34
C ARG A 43 -3.26 -1.16 -12.04
N CYS A 44 -3.03 -2.09 -11.11
CA CYS A 44 -4.04 -3.05 -10.70
C CYS A 44 -5.16 -2.38 -9.91
N LYS A 45 -4.85 -1.42 -9.04
CA LYS A 45 -5.83 -0.67 -8.23
C LYS A 45 -6.81 0.12 -9.11
N GLY A 46 -6.33 0.75 -10.19
CA GLY A 46 -7.17 1.48 -11.14
C GLY A 46 -7.93 0.58 -12.12
N SER A 47 -7.52 -0.67 -12.29
CA SER A 47 -8.14 -1.59 -13.24
C SER A 47 -9.59 -1.89 -12.87
N HIS A 48 -10.45 -1.98 -13.89
CA HIS A 48 -11.86 -2.33 -13.72
C HIS A 48 -12.02 -3.69 -13.03
N ALA A 49 -11.18 -4.66 -13.39
CA ALA A 49 -11.17 -5.98 -12.76
C ALA A 49 -10.91 -5.94 -11.25
N TRP A 50 -10.22 -4.92 -10.71
CA TRP A 50 -10.00 -4.78 -9.26
C TRP A 50 -11.24 -4.18 -8.60
N ARG A 51 -11.79 -3.12 -9.21
CA ARG A 51 -13.02 -2.48 -8.75
C ARG A 51 -14.22 -3.42 -8.73
N GLN A 52 -14.28 -4.37 -9.66
CA GLN A 52 -15.32 -5.40 -9.73
C GLN A 52 -15.04 -6.64 -8.87
N GLY A 53 -13.94 -6.66 -8.10
CA GLY A 53 -13.60 -7.81 -7.25
C GLY A 53 -13.34 -9.10 -8.04
N THR A 54 -13.01 -9.01 -9.33
CA THR A 54 -12.80 -10.20 -10.16
C THR A 54 -11.60 -10.98 -9.64
N PRO A 55 -11.75 -12.26 -9.29
CA PRO A 55 -10.63 -13.08 -8.85
C PRO A 55 -9.64 -13.17 -10.00
N VAL A 56 -8.41 -12.72 -9.76
CA VAL A 56 -7.33 -13.05 -10.69
C VAL A 56 -6.85 -14.45 -10.39
N ARG A 57 -6.63 -15.25 -11.43
CA ARG A 57 -5.60 -16.27 -11.32
C ARG A 57 -4.30 -15.52 -11.14
N SER A 58 -3.64 -15.69 -9.99
CA SER A 58 -2.32 -15.14 -9.74
C SER A 58 -1.35 -15.80 -10.71
N HIS A 59 -1.24 -15.26 -11.92
CA HIS A 59 -0.25 -15.72 -12.87
C HIS A 59 1.12 -15.44 -12.22
N PRO A 60 2.03 -16.45 -12.12
CA PRO A 60 3.41 -16.12 -11.83
C PRO A 60 3.82 -15.07 -12.85
N ALA A 61 4.45 -14.00 -12.38
CA ALA A 61 4.89 -12.91 -13.25
C ALA A 61 5.73 -13.53 -14.37
N SER A 62 5.12 -13.73 -15.53
CA SER A 62 5.80 -14.03 -16.77
C SER A 62 6.54 -12.76 -17.13
N GLY A 63 7.66 -12.52 -16.45
CA GLY A 63 8.67 -11.61 -16.93
C GLY A 63 9.16 -12.19 -18.24
N ASN A 64 8.79 -11.56 -19.35
CA ASN A 64 9.47 -11.78 -20.61
C ASN A 64 9.47 -10.46 -21.38
N SER A 65 10.66 -9.95 -21.66
CA SER A 65 10.86 -8.88 -22.63
C SER A 65 12.25 -9.06 -23.24
N ARG A 66 12.28 -9.96 -24.24
CA ARG A 66 13.27 -10.15 -25.32
C ARG A 66 14.71 -10.50 -24.97
#